data_AF-A0A1Y1VXE8-F1
#
_entry.id   AF-A0A1Y1VXE8-F1
#
_cell.length_a   1.000
_cell.length_b   1.000
_cell.length_c   1.000
_cell.angle_alpha   90.00
_cell.angle_beta   90.00
_cell.angle_gamma   90.00
#
_symmetry.space_group_name_H-M   'P 1'
#
loop_
_entity.id
_entity.type
_entity.pdbx_description
1 polymer ?
#
loop_
_entity_poly.entity_id
_entity_poly.type
_entity_poly.pdbx_seq_one_letter_code
_entity_poly.pdbx_strand_id
1 'polypeptide(L)'
;MVALEFACSYPQMVNTLTLAVTNAGLTVPPLRGMFDMLRCTFASSLISRHKLTCGMIFPDPFLRSPSPEGSNCKTMLDFCVQRYIRWEMYTHPISFLPFLSQVGAVIRHHVSSTRLETLGKTLPNKQILIITGDQDHLVRISNSFYIAKKVGHKNVRFEQIEHAGHGVMTQYPERVSQCINTMIGEVTKNRLPTVGDH
;
A
#
# COMPACT_ATOMS: atom_id res chain seq x y z
N MET A 1 6.87 3.86 1.80
CA MET A 1 7.92 4.92 1.91
C MET A 1 8.32 5.15 3.36
N VAL A 2 7.47 5.77 4.20
CA VAL A 2 7.82 6.14 5.60
C VAL A 2 8.25 4.93 6.44
N ALA A 3 7.47 3.85 6.44
CA ALA A 3 7.81 2.63 7.18
C ALA A 3 9.15 2.02 6.75
N LEU A 4 9.46 2.09 5.45
CA LEU A 4 10.72 1.58 4.91
C LEU A 4 11.92 2.43 5.35
N GLU A 5 11.79 3.76 5.31
CA GLU A 5 12.83 4.66 5.83
C GLU A 5 13.07 4.46 7.32
N PHE A 6 11.98 4.39 8.10
CA PHE A 6 12.05 4.18 9.54
C PHE A 6 12.75 2.85 9.88
N ALA A 7 12.34 1.75 9.23
CA ALA A 7 12.93 0.44 9.48
C ALA A 7 14.39 0.36 9.04
N CYS A 8 14.78 1.05 7.96
CA CYS A 8 16.19 1.11 7.55
C CYS A 8 17.05 1.93 8.52
N SER A 9 16.49 2.94 9.20
CA SER A 9 17.23 3.83 10.11
C SER A 9 17.25 3.32 11.55
N TYR A 10 16.17 2.68 12.00
CA TYR A 10 16.01 2.20 13.38
C TYR A 10 15.52 0.74 13.42
N PRO A 11 16.24 -0.21 12.79
CA PRO A 11 15.75 -1.58 12.65
C PRO A 11 15.53 -2.30 13.99
N GLN A 12 16.27 -1.93 15.04
CA GLN A 12 16.10 -2.45 16.40
C GLN A 12 14.73 -2.11 17.02
N MET A 13 14.03 -1.09 16.49
CA MET A 13 12.70 -0.70 16.95
C MET A 13 11.57 -1.41 16.17
N VAL A 14 11.93 -2.31 15.25
CA VAL A 14 10.97 -2.95 14.35
C VAL A 14 11.03 -4.47 14.55
N ASN A 15 9.94 -5.05 15.03
CA ASN A 15 9.82 -6.51 15.16
C ASN A 15 9.33 -7.15 13.85
N THR A 16 8.43 -6.45 13.16
CA THR A 16 7.85 -6.87 11.88
C THR A 16 7.58 -5.64 11.03
N LEU A 17 7.74 -5.76 9.72
CA LEU A 17 7.55 -4.66 8.78
C LEU A 17 6.56 -5.05 7.70
N THR A 18 5.44 -4.34 7.60
CA THR A 18 4.51 -4.47 6.47
C THR A 18 4.71 -3.34 5.48
N LEU A 19 4.95 -3.71 4.22
CA LEU A 19 5.15 -2.83 3.08
C LEU A 19 3.99 -3.05 2.11
N ALA A 20 2.90 -2.32 2.30
CA ALA A 20 1.75 -2.33 1.39
C ALA A 20 1.94 -1.26 0.31
N VAL A 21 1.82 -1.67 -0.97
CA VAL A 21 1.83 -0.79 -2.15
C VAL A 21 2.92 0.30 -2.11
N THR A 22 4.16 -0.13 -1.86
CA THR A 22 5.30 0.79 -1.65
C THR A 22 6.28 0.78 -2.82
N ASN A 23 7.04 1.86 -2.91
CA ASN A 23 8.22 1.99 -3.75
C ASN A 23 9.49 2.11 -2.88
N ALA A 24 10.63 1.66 -3.41
CA ALA A 24 11.97 1.96 -2.87
C ALA A 24 12.61 3.19 -3.53
N GLY A 25 11.93 3.83 -4.48
CA GLY A 25 12.36 5.06 -5.13
C GLY A 25 12.96 4.85 -6.53
N LEU A 26 13.28 5.97 -7.18
CA LEU A 26 13.90 6.04 -8.52
C LEU A 26 13.17 5.30 -9.66
N THR A 27 11.93 4.88 -9.44
CA THR A 27 11.07 4.34 -10.50
C THR A 27 10.07 5.39 -11.00
N VAL A 28 9.95 5.46 -12.32
CA VAL A 28 8.92 6.26 -12.97
C VAL A 28 7.55 5.64 -12.63
N PRO A 29 6.64 6.39 -11.99
CA PRO A 29 5.30 5.90 -11.69
C PRO A 29 4.57 5.52 -12.99
N PRO A 30 3.57 4.63 -12.94
CA PRO A 30 2.81 4.29 -14.14
C PRO A 30 2.19 5.54 -14.77
N LEU A 31 2.28 5.65 -16.10
CA LEU A 31 1.79 6.83 -16.83
C LEU A 31 0.30 7.09 -16.56
N ARG A 32 -0.50 6.02 -16.49
CA ARG A 32 -1.93 6.09 -16.18
C ARG A 32 -2.19 6.85 -14.88
N GLY A 33 -1.51 6.47 -13.78
CA GLY A 33 -1.67 7.15 -12.50
C GLY A 33 -1.26 8.62 -12.54
N MET A 34 -0.20 8.97 -13.28
CA MET A 34 0.17 10.39 -13.47
C MET A 34 -0.91 11.19 -14.21
N PHE A 35 -1.45 10.65 -15.30
CA PHE A 35 -2.53 11.30 -16.05
C PHE A 35 -3.81 11.42 -15.23
N ASP A 36 -4.18 10.39 -14.49
CA ASP A 36 -5.39 10.39 -13.67
C ASP A 36 -5.26 11.35 -12.48
N MET A 37 -4.07 11.47 -11.87
CA MET A 37 -3.77 12.47 -10.84
C MET A 37 -3.88 13.91 -11.38
N LEU A 38 -3.37 14.15 -12.59
CA LEU A 38 -3.50 15.46 -13.25
C LEU A 38 -4.98 15.79 -13.49
N ARG A 39 -5.76 14.84 -14.02
CA ARG A 39 -7.20 15.00 -14.23
C ARG A 39 -7.96 15.25 -12.93
N CYS A 40 -7.61 14.55 -11.83
CA CYS A 40 -8.20 14.78 -10.52
C CYS A 40 -7.97 16.21 -10.01
N THR A 41 -6.76 16.75 -10.23
CA THR A 41 -6.39 18.10 -9.78
C THR A 41 -7.21 19.19 -10.47
N PHE A 42 -7.54 18.99 -11.76
CA PHE A 42 -8.32 19.94 -12.56
C PHE A 42 -9.81 19.58 -12.69
N ALA A 43 -10.29 18.58 -11.97
CA ALA A 43 -11.70 18.19 -12.01
C ALA A 43 -12.58 19.26 -11.34
N SER A 44 -13.54 19.81 -12.08
CA SER A 44 -14.39 20.91 -11.61
C SER A 44 -15.47 20.50 -10.62
N SER A 45 -15.85 19.21 -10.58
CA SER A 45 -16.89 18.70 -9.69
C SER A 45 -16.31 17.71 -8.68
N LEU A 46 -16.82 17.79 -7.44
CA LEU A 46 -16.48 16.90 -6.34
C LEU A 46 -16.69 15.42 -6.71
N ILE A 47 -17.84 15.12 -7.31
CA ILE A 47 -18.22 13.76 -7.71
C ILE A 47 -17.27 13.25 -8.81
N SER A 48 -16.98 14.07 -9.82
CA SER A 48 -16.07 13.68 -10.91
C SER A 48 -14.66 13.42 -10.38
N ARG A 49 -14.17 14.26 -9.47
CA ARG A 49 -12.86 14.09 -8.82
C ARG A 49 -12.78 12.76 -8.06
N HIS A 50 -13.79 12.43 -7.28
CA HIS A 50 -13.84 11.17 -6.51
C HIS A 50 -13.99 9.95 -7.42
N LYS A 51 -14.74 10.05 -8.52
CA LYS A 51 -14.80 8.98 -9.54
C LYS A 51 -13.44 8.70 -10.18
N LEU A 52 -12.72 9.76 -10.57
CA LEU A 52 -11.36 9.65 -11.11
C LEU A 52 -10.40 9.05 -10.08
N THR A 53 -10.49 9.50 -8.82
CA THR A 53 -9.68 8.96 -7.72
C THR A 53 -9.95 7.47 -7.51
N CYS A 54 -11.22 7.04 -7.54
CA CYS A 54 -11.59 5.63 -7.46
C CYS A 54 -10.99 4.82 -8.63
N GLY A 55 -11.10 5.31 -9.86
CA GLY A 55 -10.52 4.64 -11.06
C GLY A 55 -8.99 4.59 -11.08
N MET A 56 -8.34 5.48 -10.34
CA MET A 56 -6.89 5.48 -10.15
C MET A 56 -6.45 4.46 -9.10
N ILE A 57 -7.23 4.29 -8.04
CA ILE A 57 -6.87 3.45 -6.87
C ILE A 57 -7.34 2.00 -7.03
N PHE A 58 -8.47 1.78 -7.69
CA PHE A 58 -9.13 0.48 -7.81
C PHE A 58 -9.29 0.06 -9.27
N PRO A 59 -9.25 -1.26 -9.57
CA PRO A 59 -9.50 -1.74 -10.91
C PRO A 59 -10.96 -1.62 -11.34
N ASP A 60 -11.17 -1.51 -12.65
CA ASP A 60 -12.51 -1.38 -13.24
C ASP A 60 -13.46 -2.55 -12.90
N PRO A 61 -13.02 -3.83 -12.88
CA PRO A 61 -13.89 -4.93 -12.47
C PRO A 61 -14.41 -4.78 -11.04
N PHE A 62 -13.57 -4.33 -10.11
CA PHE A 62 -13.96 -4.07 -8.72
C PHE A 62 -14.98 -2.92 -8.66
N LEU A 63 -14.72 -1.83 -9.36
CA LEU A 63 -15.61 -0.66 -9.35
C LEU A 63 -16.99 -0.94 -9.95
N ARG A 64 -17.08 -1.86 -10.90
CA ARG A 64 -18.33 -2.31 -11.53
C ARG A 64 -19.07 -3.39 -10.72
N SER A 65 -18.43 -3.98 -9.73
CA SER A 65 -19.05 -5.01 -8.89
C SER A 65 -20.22 -4.43 -8.06
N PRO A 66 -21.15 -5.29 -7.60
CA PRO A 66 -22.20 -4.86 -6.69
C PRO A 66 -21.62 -4.20 -5.43
N SER A 67 -22.31 -3.18 -4.94
CA SER A 67 -22.00 -2.58 -3.64
C SER A 67 -22.26 -3.57 -2.50
N PRO A 68 -21.72 -3.32 -1.28
CA PRO A 68 -22.01 -4.13 -0.11
C PRO A 68 -23.51 -4.17 0.22
N GLU A 69 -23.96 -5.31 0.73
CA GLU A 69 -25.34 -5.49 1.20
C GLU A 69 -25.69 -4.46 2.27
N GLY A 70 -26.92 -3.94 2.21
CA GLY A 70 -27.39 -2.87 3.10
C GLY A 70 -26.91 -1.47 2.71
N SER A 71 -26.08 -1.31 1.68
CA SER A 71 -25.80 0.02 1.12
C SER A 71 -26.95 0.49 0.21
N ASN A 72 -27.13 1.81 0.09
CA ASN A 72 -28.07 2.44 -0.84
C ASN A 72 -27.47 2.67 -2.24
N CYS A 73 -26.31 2.07 -2.52
CA CYS A 73 -25.57 2.21 -3.76
C CYS A 73 -25.81 0.99 -4.66
N LYS A 74 -25.70 1.15 -5.99
CA LYS A 74 -25.82 0.02 -6.93
C LYS A 74 -24.47 -0.65 -7.19
N THR A 75 -23.43 0.17 -7.37
CA THR A 75 -22.09 -0.28 -7.71
C THR A 75 -21.09 0.06 -6.62
N MET A 76 -19.96 -0.66 -6.60
CA MET A 76 -18.85 -0.34 -5.71
C MET A 76 -18.28 1.06 -5.98
N LEU A 77 -18.29 1.54 -7.23
CA LEU A 77 -17.93 2.92 -7.55
C LEU A 77 -18.82 3.93 -6.82
N ASP A 78 -20.14 3.76 -6.87
CA ASP A 78 -21.07 4.65 -6.18
C ASP A 78 -20.83 4.64 -4.67
N PHE A 79 -20.60 3.45 -4.11
CA PHE A 79 -20.30 3.26 -2.70
C PHE A 79 -19.00 3.97 -2.29
N CYS A 80 -17.91 3.79 -3.04
CA CYS A 80 -16.63 4.44 -2.79
C CYS A 80 -16.75 5.97 -2.89
N VAL A 81 -17.41 6.48 -3.93
CA VAL A 81 -17.61 7.93 -4.13
C VAL A 81 -18.43 8.52 -2.97
N GLN A 82 -19.52 7.87 -2.57
CA GLN A 82 -20.33 8.34 -1.43
C GLN A 82 -19.50 8.38 -0.14
N ARG A 83 -18.65 7.37 0.08
CA ARG A 83 -17.74 7.33 1.24
C ARG A 83 -16.70 8.47 1.20
N TYR A 84 -16.10 8.75 0.05
CA TYR A 84 -15.15 9.86 -0.09
C TYR A 84 -15.81 11.21 0.12
N ILE A 85 -17.01 11.44 -0.42
CA ILE A 85 -17.79 12.66 -0.17
C ILE A 85 -18.07 12.82 1.33
N ARG A 86 -18.52 11.73 1.98
CA ARG A 86 -18.76 11.74 3.42
C ARG A 86 -17.48 12.06 4.20
N TRP A 87 -16.34 11.46 3.84
CA TRP A 87 -15.07 11.77 4.48
C TRP A 87 -14.69 13.25 4.32
N GLU A 88 -14.85 13.82 3.14
CA GLU A 88 -14.53 15.22 2.89
C GLU A 88 -15.38 16.19 3.72
N MET A 89 -16.61 15.83 4.09
CA MET A 89 -17.43 16.61 5.03
C MET A 89 -16.82 16.72 6.44
N TYR A 90 -15.93 15.80 6.81
CA TYR A 90 -15.31 15.74 8.14
C TYR A 90 -13.80 15.98 8.13
N THR A 91 -13.19 16.15 6.95
CA THR A 91 -11.74 16.34 6.81
C THR A 91 -11.44 17.67 6.14
N HIS A 92 -10.44 18.40 6.66
CA HIS A 92 -9.97 19.61 6.00
C HIS A 92 -9.27 19.24 4.68
N PRO A 93 -9.58 19.93 3.57
CA PRO A 93 -8.87 19.72 2.32
C PRO A 93 -7.39 20.06 2.50
N ILE A 94 -6.52 19.24 1.92
CA ILE A 94 -5.09 19.53 1.88
C ILE A 94 -4.87 20.75 0.98
N SER A 95 -4.23 21.79 1.51
CA SER A 95 -3.83 22.97 0.73
C SER A 95 -2.84 22.60 -0.39
N PHE A 96 -2.81 23.39 -1.46
CA PHE A 96 -2.01 23.10 -2.65
C PHE A 96 -0.50 22.94 -2.38
N LEU A 97 0.09 23.77 -1.52
CA LEU A 97 1.52 23.71 -1.19
C LEU A 97 1.91 22.39 -0.47
N PRO A 98 1.23 21.96 0.61
CA PRO A 98 1.43 20.63 1.19
C PRO A 98 1.28 19.47 0.19
N PHE A 99 0.31 19.55 -0.73
CA PHE A 99 0.14 18.54 -1.77
C PHE A 99 1.38 18.46 -2.68
N LEU A 100 1.90 19.59 -3.17
CA LEU A 100 3.13 19.60 -3.97
C LEU A 100 4.33 19.04 -3.19
N SER A 101 4.42 19.32 -1.89
CA SER A 101 5.46 18.74 -1.03
C SER A 101 5.35 17.21 -0.95
N GLN A 102 4.14 16.66 -0.86
CA GLN A 102 3.94 15.20 -0.89
C GLN A 102 4.38 14.60 -2.22
N VAL A 103 3.97 15.19 -3.35
CA VAL A 103 4.41 14.74 -4.68
C VAL A 103 5.93 14.80 -4.80
N GLY A 104 6.55 15.89 -4.36
CA GLY A 104 8.00 16.05 -4.34
C GLY A 104 8.71 15.01 -3.46
N ALA A 105 8.12 14.63 -2.33
CA ALA A 105 8.65 13.57 -1.47
C ALA A 105 8.56 12.19 -2.15
N VAL A 106 7.45 11.90 -2.85
CA VAL A 106 7.29 10.67 -3.65
C VAL A 106 8.36 10.56 -4.73
N ILE A 107 8.63 11.65 -5.43
CA ILE A 107 9.62 11.68 -6.54
C ILE A 107 11.06 11.54 -6.00
N ARG A 108 11.40 12.20 -4.89
CA ARG A 108 12.77 12.24 -4.37
C ARG A 108 13.13 11.09 -3.43
N HIS A 109 12.14 10.36 -2.92
CA HIS A 109 12.39 9.23 -2.04
C HIS A 109 13.21 8.16 -2.72
N HIS A 110 14.23 7.66 -2.01
CA HIS A 110 15.08 6.59 -2.47
C HIS A 110 15.72 5.85 -1.30
N VAL A 111 15.53 4.53 -1.30
CA VAL A 111 16.20 3.59 -0.41
C VAL A 111 17.13 2.74 -1.27
N SER A 112 18.44 2.92 -1.07
CA SER A 112 19.46 2.23 -1.84
C SER A 112 19.41 0.71 -1.65
N SER A 113 19.92 -0.04 -2.63
CA SER A 113 20.02 -1.50 -2.54
C SER A 113 20.78 -1.95 -1.29
N THR A 114 21.87 -1.25 -0.92
CA THR A 114 22.66 -1.55 0.28
C THR A 114 21.83 -1.42 1.55
N ARG A 115 20.96 -0.41 1.66
CA ARG A 115 20.05 -0.25 2.81
C ARG A 115 19.02 -1.37 2.86
N LEU A 116 18.46 -1.77 1.71
CA LEU A 116 17.53 -2.90 1.61
C LEU A 116 18.19 -4.24 1.99
N GLU A 117 19.42 -4.46 1.54
CA GLU A 117 20.20 -5.66 1.88
C GLU A 117 20.53 -5.71 3.37
N THR A 118 20.91 -4.57 3.97
CA THR A 118 21.09 -4.45 5.42
C THR A 118 19.79 -4.71 6.17
N LEU A 119 18.67 -4.14 5.72
CA LEU A 119 17.35 -4.36 6.31
C LEU A 119 16.99 -5.85 6.36
N GLY A 120 17.25 -6.59 5.29
CA GLY A 120 17.04 -8.04 5.26
C GLY A 120 17.93 -8.84 6.20
N LYS A 121 19.14 -8.36 6.50
CA LYS A 121 20.02 -8.97 7.51
C LYS A 121 19.51 -8.69 8.93
N THR A 122 18.95 -7.50 9.17
CA THR A 122 18.49 -7.11 10.51
C THR A 122 17.09 -7.62 10.84
N LEU A 123 16.23 -7.81 9.84
CA LEU A 123 14.89 -8.41 9.99
C LEU A 123 14.82 -9.77 9.26
N PRO A 124 15.49 -10.82 9.77
CA PRO A 124 15.54 -12.11 9.11
C PRO A 124 14.23 -12.90 9.27
N ASN A 125 14.14 -14.06 8.62
CA ASN A 125 13.13 -15.08 8.89
C ASN A 125 11.67 -14.61 8.68
N LYS A 126 11.37 -14.06 7.51
CA LYS A 126 10.01 -13.68 7.09
C LYS A 126 9.34 -12.64 8.00
N GLN A 127 10.12 -11.75 8.61
CA GLN A 127 9.64 -10.61 9.41
C GLN A 127 9.20 -9.41 8.56
N ILE A 128 9.41 -9.47 7.25
CA ILE A 128 8.99 -8.44 6.31
C ILE A 128 7.86 -9.00 5.44
N LEU A 129 6.72 -8.32 5.41
CA LEU A 129 5.57 -8.64 4.55
C LEU A 129 5.45 -7.56 3.47
N ILE A 130 5.44 -7.96 2.21
CA ILE A 130 5.18 -7.10 1.06
C ILE A 130 3.81 -7.47 0.49
N ILE A 131 2.90 -6.49 0.43
CA ILE A 131 1.55 -6.67 -0.13
C ILE A 131 1.41 -5.73 -1.32
N THR A 132 0.96 -6.25 -2.46
CA THR A 132 0.74 -5.46 -3.68
C THR A 132 -0.45 -5.99 -4.46
N GLY A 133 -1.13 -5.10 -5.17
CA GLY A 133 -2.05 -5.51 -6.24
C GLY A 133 -1.32 -5.73 -7.55
N ASP A 134 -1.92 -6.52 -8.44
CA ASP A 134 -1.45 -6.78 -9.81
C ASP A 134 -1.89 -5.72 -10.83
N GLN A 135 -2.87 -4.88 -10.46
CA GLN A 135 -3.46 -3.81 -11.28
C GLN A 135 -3.28 -2.43 -10.64
N ASP A 136 -2.13 -2.20 -10.00
CA ASP A 136 -1.77 -0.91 -9.40
C ASP A 136 -1.32 0.11 -10.47
N HIS A 137 -2.08 1.21 -10.59
CA HIS A 137 -1.81 2.30 -11.52
C HIS A 137 -0.93 3.41 -10.96
N LEU A 138 -0.56 3.36 -9.67
CA LEU A 138 0.23 4.38 -8.97
C LEU A 138 1.64 3.89 -8.65
N VAL A 139 1.81 2.60 -8.37
CA VAL A 139 3.10 1.98 -8.07
C VAL A 139 3.27 0.74 -8.94
N ARG A 140 4.35 0.70 -9.73
CA ARG A 140 4.66 -0.49 -10.53
C ARG A 140 4.98 -1.67 -9.63
N ILE A 141 4.34 -2.82 -9.89
CA ILE A 141 4.59 -4.05 -9.15
C ILE A 141 6.06 -4.50 -9.16
N SER A 142 6.82 -4.13 -10.21
CA SER A 142 8.25 -4.37 -10.30
C SER A 142 9.05 -3.81 -9.10
N ASN A 143 8.54 -2.76 -8.43
CA ASN A 143 9.15 -2.24 -7.21
C ASN A 143 9.04 -3.23 -6.05
N SER A 144 7.87 -3.84 -5.87
CA SER A 144 7.65 -4.86 -4.84
C SER A 144 8.59 -6.05 -5.06
N PHE A 145 8.73 -6.52 -6.31
CA PHE A 145 9.69 -7.57 -6.67
C PHE A 145 11.15 -7.14 -6.44
N TYR A 146 11.50 -5.91 -6.79
CA TYR A 146 12.84 -5.36 -6.54
C TYR A 146 13.18 -5.34 -5.05
N ILE A 147 12.26 -4.85 -4.20
CA ILE A 147 12.43 -4.84 -2.75
C ILE A 147 12.61 -6.27 -2.23
N ALA A 148 11.73 -7.20 -2.62
CA ALA A 148 11.82 -8.60 -2.21
C ALA A 148 13.17 -9.23 -2.56
N LYS A 149 13.67 -8.96 -3.77
CA LYS A 149 14.97 -9.44 -4.25
C LYS A 149 16.12 -8.86 -3.42
N LYS A 150 16.11 -7.55 -3.15
CA LYS A 150 17.20 -6.86 -2.45
C LYS A 150 17.25 -7.15 -0.95
N VAL A 151 16.09 -7.23 -0.30
CA VAL A 151 15.98 -7.69 1.10
C VAL A 151 16.33 -9.18 1.22
N GLY A 152 16.17 -9.93 0.14
CA GLY A 152 16.37 -11.36 0.07
C GLY A 152 15.07 -12.11 0.32
N HIS A 153 14.64 -12.90 -0.68
CA HIS A 153 13.33 -13.58 -0.67
C HIS A 153 13.07 -14.45 0.57
N LYS A 154 14.11 -15.03 1.17
CA LYS A 154 13.99 -15.83 2.41
C LYS A 154 13.52 -15.01 3.63
N ASN A 155 13.73 -13.69 3.61
CA ASN A 155 13.37 -12.77 4.69
C ASN A 155 11.99 -12.14 4.50
N VAL A 156 11.33 -12.43 3.37
CA VAL A 156 10.12 -11.73 2.94
C VAL A 156 8.97 -12.71 2.76
N ARG A 157 7.78 -12.29 3.21
CA ARG A 157 6.49 -12.81 2.76
C ARG A 157 5.99 -11.90 1.65
N PHE A 158 5.68 -12.48 0.50
CA PHE A 158 5.28 -11.72 -0.66
C PHE A 158 3.86 -12.10 -1.07
N GLU A 159 2.95 -11.15 -0.95
CA GLU A 159 1.54 -11.32 -1.24
C GLU A 159 1.14 -10.41 -2.40
N GLN A 160 1.08 -10.99 -3.59
CA GLN A 160 0.46 -10.36 -4.74
C GLN A 160 -1.01 -10.77 -4.77
N ILE A 161 -1.90 -9.80 -4.62
CA ILE A 161 -3.34 -10.03 -4.67
C ILE A 161 -3.81 -9.77 -6.10
N GLU A 162 -4.37 -10.81 -6.71
CA GLU A 162 -4.93 -10.75 -8.05
C GLU A 162 -6.16 -9.85 -8.10
N HIS A 163 -6.34 -9.17 -9.23
CA HIS A 163 -7.43 -8.20 -9.45
C HIS A 163 -7.50 -7.09 -8.40
N ALA A 164 -6.35 -6.69 -7.84
CA ALA A 164 -6.25 -5.63 -6.86
C ALA A 164 -5.46 -4.44 -7.40
N GLY A 165 -5.91 -3.24 -7.05
CA GLY A 165 -5.24 -1.99 -7.39
C GLY A 165 -4.37 -1.49 -6.25
N HIS A 166 -4.05 -0.19 -6.30
CA HIS A 166 -3.33 0.51 -5.23
C HIS A 166 -4.08 0.44 -3.89
N GLY A 167 -5.41 0.45 -3.94
CA GLY A 167 -6.27 0.38 -2.76
C GLY A 167 -6.45 -1.02 -2.19
N VAL A 168 -5.53 -1.95 -2.42
CA VAL A 168 -5.62 -3.38 -2.02
C VAL A 168 -6.07 -3.59 -0.57
N MET A 169 -5.62 -2.73 0.35
CA MET A 169 -5.96 -2.78 1.78
C MET A 169 -7.46 -2.55 2.04
N THR A 170 -8.09 -1.74 1.22
CA THR A 170 -9.53 -1.44 1.28
C THR A 170 -10.35 -2.43 0.47
N GLN A 171 -9.79 -2.96 -0.62
CA GLN A 171 -10.48 -3.93 -1.48
C GLN A 171 -10.60 -5.31 -0.85
N TYR A 172 -9.53 -5.77 -0.19
CA TYR A 172 -9.44 -7.10 0.39
C TYR A 172 -8.98 -7.03 1.86
N PRO A 173 -9.72 -6.32 2.73
CA PRO A 173 -9.29 -6.05 4.10
C PRO A 173 -9.08 -7.32 4.92
N GLU A 174 -9.90 -8.35 4.70
CA GLU A 174 -9.80 -9.64 5.40
C GLU A 174 -8.52 -10.39 5.03
N ARG A 175 -8.25 -10.55 3.73
CA ARG A 175 -7.03 -11.21 3.23
C ARG A 175 -5.78 -10.50 3.72
N VAL A 176 -5.78 -9.17 3.66
CA VAL A 176 -4.68 -8.33 4.15
C VAL A 176 -4.49 -8.51 5.67
N SER A 177 -5.57 -8.46 6.44
CA SER A 177 -5.52 -8.64 7.90
C SER A 177 -4.99 -10.02 8.27
N GLN A 178 -5.42 -11.06 7.54
CA GLN A 178 -4.92 -12.42 7.72
C GLN A 178 -3.41 -12.52 7.46
N CYS A 179 -2.90 -11.89 6.40
CA CYS A 179 -1.47 -11.90 6.09
C CYS A 179 -0.65 -11.24 7.22
N ILE A 180 -1.11 -10.09 7.71
CA ILE A 180 -0.48 -9.36 8.81
C ILE A 180 -0.50 -10.20 10.10
N ASN A 181 -1.66 -10.72 10.47
CA ASN A 181 -1.84 -11.53 11.69
C ASN A 181 -0.99 -12.80 11.66
N THR A 182 -0.89 -13.45 10.50
CA THR A 182 -0.07 -14.64 10.32
C THR A 182 1.40 -14.33 10.56
N MET A 183 1.93 -13.25 9.94
CA MET A 183 3.31 -12.82 10.15
C MET A 183 3.59 -12.51 11.63
N ILE A 184 2.74 -11.70 12.27
CA ILE A 184 2.91 -11.31 13.67
C ILE A 184 2.84 -12.54 14.59
N GLY A 185 1.89 -13.45 14.33
CA GLY A 185 1.71 -14.67 15.12
C GLY A 185 2.92 -15.59 15.07
N GLU A 186 3.49 -15.83 13.89
CA GLU A 186 4.69 -16.65 13.75
C GLU A 186 5.93 -16.02 14.41
N VAL A 187 6.12 -14.71 14.26
CA VAL A 187 7.25 -14.01 14.89
C VAL A 187 7.13 -14.01 16.41
N THR A 188 5.92 -13.88 16.93
CA THR A 188 5.66 -13.95 18.38
C THR A 188 5.90 -15.36 18.93
N LYS A 189 5.42 -16.41 18.24
CA LYS A 189 5.63 -17.81 18.66
C LYS A 189 7.11 -18.18 18.72
N ASN A 190 7.90 -17.75 17.75
CA ASN A 190 9.35 -18.01 17.71
C ASN A 190 10.16 -17.26 18.79
N ARG A 191 9.53 -16.35 19.54
CA ARG A 191 10.17 -15.57 20.61
C ARG A 191 9.75 -15.99 22.01
N LEU A 192 8.67 -16.76 22.15
CA LEU A 192 8.28 -17.31 23.44
C LEU A 192 9.13 -18.55 23.72
N PRO A 193 9.74 -18.68 24.92
CA PRO A 193 10.34 -19.94 25.31
C PRO A 193 9.26 -21.03 25.27
N THR A 194 9.56 -22.16 24.64
CA THR A 194 8.75 -23.36 24.75
C THR A 194 8.74 -23.76 26.23
N VAL A 195 7.62 -23.49 26.91
CA VAL A 195 7.38 -23.97 28.27
C VAL A 195 7.30 -25.50 28.17
N GLY A 196 8.41 -26.20 28.40
CA GLY A 196 8.42 -27.65 28.21
C GLY A 196 9.74 -28.42 28.31
N ASP A 197 10.90 -27.79 28.52
CA ASP A 197 12.18 -28.52 28.73
C ASP A 197 12.80 -28.15 30.09
N HIS A 198 12.20 -28.62 31.18
CA HIS A 198 12.79 -28.75 32.51
C HIS A 198 12.48 -30.12 33.09
#